data_AF-A0A7V8WC44-F1
#
_entry.id   AF-A0A7V8WC44-F1
#
_cell.length_a   1.000
_cell.length_b   1.000
_cell.length_c   1.000
_cell.angle_alpha   90.00
_cell.angle_beta   90.00
_cell.angle_gamma   90.00
#
_symmetry.space_group_name_H-M   'P 1'
#
loop_
_entity.id
_entity.type
_entity.pdbx_description
1 polymer ?
#
loop_
_entity_poly.entity_id
_entity_poly.type
_entity_poly.pdbx_seq_one_letter_code
_entity_poly.pdbx_strand_id
1 'polypeptide(L)'
;MSNVFARSPLTSLVLGAVFLVAPASAQTTQPGAGSADARLRALYTEEWNWRQQELARGGSQAGAAGEGARFPRVDAESQQARLAYWTRTLSTLDGIPFDELSPEEKVNAQVFRASIRALANDIRFRTYETPFNSNTFFWTEFTPRQGFATADAYRAYLDRLHDVPRYFEEQITNMRAGLGRGFTVPRVSVIGRDRTIEPT
;
A
#
# COMPACT_ATOMS: atom_id res chain seq x y z
N MET A 1 36.55 -76.04 11.70
CA MET A 1 37.93 -76.39 11.33
C MET A 1 38.77 -75.12 11.33
N SER A 2 39.87 -75.14 12.09
CA SER A 2 41.08 -74.31 11.95
C SER A 2 41.13 -72.87 12.55
N ASN A 3 41.58 -72.83 13.81
CA ASN A 3 42.73 -72.10 14.39
C ASN A 3 42.97 -70.58 14.17
N VAL A 4 42.81 -69.84 15.28
CA VAL A 4 43.79 -68.98 16.00
C VAL A 4 44.90 -68.29 15.19
N PHE A 5 45.01 -66.95 15.30
CA PHE A 5 46.30 -66.26 15.56
C PHE A 5 46.09 -64.90 16.24
N ALA A 6 46.78 -64.70 17.36
CA ALA A 6 46.92 -63.44 18.08
C ALA A 6 48.00 -62.55 17.43
N ARG A 7 47.90 -61.22 17.62
CA ARG A 7 49.00 -60.26 17.91
C ARG A 7 48.51 -58.80 17.85
N SER A 8 48.54 -58.11 18.99
CA SER A 8 48.73 -56.64 19.06
C SER A 8 50.21 -56.32 18.81
N PRO A 9 50.62 -55.12 18.32
CA PRO A 9 50.69 -53.92 19.17
C PRO A 9 50.66 -52.54 18.42
N LEU A 10 50.91 -51.47 19.22
CA LEU A 10 51.47 -50.13 18.87
C LEU A 10 50.50 -48.93 18.73
N THR A 11 50.34 -48.25 19.87
CA THR A 11 50.51 -46.81 20.09
C THR A 11 50.68 -45.87 18.87
N SER A 12 49.79 -44.89 18.78
CA SER A 12 50.14 -43.52 18.37
C SER A 12 49.12 -42.53 18.96
N LEU A 13 49.61 -41.68 19.87
CA LEU A 13 48.88 -40.61 20.52
C LEU A 13 49.03 -39.35 19.65
N VAL A 14 47.96 -38.92 18.99
CA VAL A 14 47.92 -37.63 18.28
C VAL A 14 47.07 -36.67 19.11
N LEU A 15 47.73 -35.73 19.79
CA LEU A 15 47.07 -34.59 20.44
C LEU A 15 46.72 -33.56 19.35
N GLY A 16 45.48 -33.60 18.87
CA GLY A 16 44.91 -32.54 18.02
C GLY A 16 44.23 -31.49 18.90
N ALA A 17 44.82 -30.30 19.00
CA ALA A 17 44.18 -29.15 19.64
C ALA A 17 43.03 -28.64 18.74
N VAL A 18 41.79 -28.95 19.12
CA VAL A 18 40.57 -28.42 18.48
C VAL A 18 40.33 -27.01 18.99
N PHE A 19 40.60 -25.99 18.18
CA PHE A 19 40.07 -24.65 18.39
C PHE A 19 38.57 -24.66 18.08
N LEU A 20 37.75 -24.68 19.13
CA LEU A 20 36.31 -24.41 19.05
C LEU A 20 36.11 -22.92 18.74
N VAL A 21 35.97 -22.59 17.46
CA VAL A 21 35.39 -21.30 17.04
C VAL A 21 33.89 -21.41 17.27
N ALA A 22 33.40 -20.80 18.35
CA ALA A 22 31.98 -20.68 18.59
C ALA A 22 31.36 -19.76 17.53
N PRO A 23 30.30 -20.17 16.82
CA PRO A 23 29.58 -19.25 15.96
C PRO A 23 28.92 -18.18 16.84
N ALA A 24 29.29 -16.92 16.61
CA ALA A 24 28.58 -15.79 17.19
C ALA A 24 27.18 -15.76 16.57
N SER A 25 26.21 -16.34 17.28
CA SER A 25 24.80 -16.17 16.96
C SER A 25 24.47 -14.69 17.05
N ALA A 26 24.31 -14.04 15.90
CA ALA A 26 23.68 -12.74 15.83
C ALA A 26 22.24 -12.91 16.35
N GLN A 27 22.03 -12.59 17.62
CA GLN A 27 20.72 -12.52 18.21
C GLN A 27 20.01 -11.34 17.55
N THR A 28 19.22 -11.61 16.51
CA THR A 28 18.14 -10.71 16.09
C THR A 28 17.23 -10.55 17.30
N THR A 29 17.45 -9.47 18.06
CA THR A 29 16.62 -9.11 19.19
C THR A 29 15.21 -8.95 18.65
N GLN A 30 14.32 -9.89 18.95
CA GLN A 30 12.93 -9.73 18.58
C GLN A 30 12.42 -8.48 19.28
N PRO A 31 11.94 -7.46 18.54
CA PRO A 31 11.47 -6.23 19.15
C PRO A 31 10.35 -6.54 20.13
N GLY A 32 10.54 -6.17 21.40
CA GLY A 32 9.50 -6.29 22.41
C GLY A 32 8.24 -5.53 22.01
N ALA A 33 7.09 -5.99 22.52
CA ALA A 33 5.81 -5.29 22.38
C ALA A 33 5.94 -3.88 23.00
N GLY A 34 6.22 -2.88 22.16
CA GLY A 34 6.54 -1.50 22.59
C GLY A 34 7.78 -0.88 21.95
N SER A 35 8.61 -1.67 21.25
CA SER A 35 9.76 -1.15 20.48
C SER A 35 9.35 -0.09 19.44
N ALA A 36 10.31 0.74 19.01
CA ALA A 36 10.12 1.68 17.90
C ALA A 36 9.67 0.97 16.62
N ASP A 37 10.28 -0.18 16.30
CA ASP A 37 9.89 -1.06 15.18
C ASP A 37 8.42 -1.49 15.28
N ALA A 38 7.98 -2.03 16.43
CA ALA A 38 6.61 -2.48 16.60
C ALA A 38 5.59 -1.33 16.44
N ARG A 39 5.93 -0.14 16.95
CA ARG A 39 5.11 1.08 16.80
C ARG A 39 5.02 1.52 15.33
N LEU A 40 6.14 1.51 14.60
CA LEU A 40 6.15 1.86 13.17
C LEU A 40 5.33 0.87 12.35
N ARG A 41 5.49 -0.42 12.60
CA ARG A 41 4.72 -1.48 11.93
C ARG A 41 3.23 -1.37 12.18
N ALA A 42 2.83 -1.08 13.41
CA ALA A 42 1.45 -0.81 13.73
C ALA A 42 0.91 0.39 12.94
N LEU A 43 1.66 1.50 12.89
CA LEU A 43 1.25 2.72 12.21
C LEU A 43 1.01 2.53 10.71
N TYR A 44 1.97 1.96 9.96
CA TYR A 44 1.76 1.79 8.52
C TYR A 44 0.70 0.73 8.20
N THR A 45 0.49 -0.25 9.09
CA THR A 45 -0.53 -1.29 8.91
C THR A 45 -1.93 -0.70 9.12
N GLU A 46 -2.10 0.10 10.16
CA GLU A 46 -3.34 0.83 10.42
C GLU A 46 -3.67 1.78 9.27
N GLU A 47 -2.71 2.58 8.83
CA GLU A 47 -2.88 3.51 7.71
C GLU A 47 -3.26 2.79 6.42
N TRP A 48 -2.60 1.67 6.11
CA TRP A 48 -2.89 0.89 4.90
C TRP A 48 -4.31 0.36 4.91
N ASN A 49 -4.73 -0.24 6.03
CA ASN A 49 -6.07 -0.81 6.19
C ASN A 49 -7.15 0.27 6.09
N TRP A 50 -6.94 1.41 6.76
CA TRP A 50 -7.83 2.56 6.63
C TRP A 50 -7.90 3.05 5.19
N ARG A 51 -6.76 3.21 4.50
CA ARG A 51 -6.72 3.71 3.13
C ARG A 51 -7.41 2.80 2.13
N GLN A 52 -7.34 1.47 2.29
CA GLN A 52 -8.08 0.55 1.42
C GLN A 52 -9.59 0.78 1.54
N GLN A 53 -10.09 0.91 2.77
CA GLN A 53 -11.51 1.16 3.03
C GLN A 53 -11.94 2.53 2.51
N GLU A 54 -11.16 3.57 2.83
CA GLU A 54 -11.42 4.96 2.45
C GLU A 54 -11.46 5.17 0.94
N LEU A 55 -10.58 4.49 0.20
CA LEU A 55 -10.51 4.58 -1.26
C LEU A 55 -11.39 3.55 -1.97
N ALA A 56 -12.27 2.85 -1.22
CA ALA A 56 -13.14 1.78 -1.71
C ALA A 56 -12.39 0.74 -2.58
N ARG A 57 -11.12 0.50 -2.25
CA ARG A 57 -10.30 -0.53 -2.88
C ARG A 57 -10.70 -1.84 -2.22
N GLY A 58 -11.25 -2.75 -3.02
CA GLY A 58 -11.59 -4.10 -2.62
C GLY A 58 -10.48 -4.76 -1.81
N GLY A 59 -10.87 -5.60 -0.84
CA GLY A 59 -9.97 -6.21 0.14
C GLY A 59 -8.67 -6.74 -0.47
N SER A 60 -7.58 -6.51 0.26
CA SER A 60 -6.17 -6.77 -0.05
C SER A 60 -5.78 -8.24 -0.28
N GLN A 61 -6.67 -9.10 -0.76
CA GLN A 61 -6.39 -10.50 -1.04
C GLN A 61 -6.32 -10.78 -2.54
N ALA A 62 -5.25 -11.44 -2.97
CA ALA A 62 -5.13 -11.99 -4.30
C ALA A 62 -6.29 -12.97 -4.55
N GLY A 63 -7.17 -12.64 -5.52
CA GLY A 63 -8.34 -13.45 -5.86
C GLY A 63 -9.68 -12.90 -5.37
N ALA A 64 -9.70 -11.85 -4.55
CA ALA A 64 -10.94 -11.12 -4.24
C ALA A 64 -11.30 -10.20 -5.42
N ALA A 65 -11.97 -10.74 -6.43
CA ALA A 65 -12.65 -9.93 -7.42
C ALA A 65 -13.74 -9.12 -6.72
N GLY A 66 -13.52 -7.83 -6.52
CA GLY A 66 -14.56 -6.97 -5.97
C GLY A 66 -14.03 -5.61 -5.60
N GLU A 67 -13.99 -4.71 -6.57
CA GLU A 67 -14.15 -3.29 -6.27
C GLU A 67 -15.32 -3.12 -5.29
N GLY A 68 -15.20 -2.24 -4.29
CA GLY A 68 -16.26 -2.06 -3.31
C GLY A 68 -17.60 -1.71 -3.98
N ALA A 69 -18.71 -2.01 -3.31
CA ALA A 69 -20.07 -1.76 -3.80
C ALA A 69 -20.38 -0.27 -4.11
N ARG A 70 -19.44 0.65 -3.82
CA ARG A 70 -19.52 2.08 -4.09
C ARG A 70 -18.16 2.61 -4.52
N PHE A 71 -18.16 3.71 -5.28
CA PHE A 71 -16.94 4.47 -5.55
C PHE A 71 -16.47 5.21 -4.30
N PRO A 72 -15.16 5.53 -4.18
CA PRO A 72 -14.73 6.45 -3.14
C PRO A 72 -15.44 7.80 -3.30
N ARG A 73 -15.59 8.50 -2.18
CA ARG A 73 -16.01 9.91 -2.19
C ARG A 73 -14.87 10.77 -2.69
N VAL A 74 -15.08 11.59 -3.71
CA VAL A 74 -14.04 12.48 -4.25
C VAL A 74 -14.36 13.95 -4.04
N ASP A 75 -15.45 14.25 -3.35
CA ASP A 75 -15.80 15.60 -2.91
C ASP A 75 -14.74 16.25 -2.00
N ALA A 76 -14.79 17.57 -1.91
CA ALA A 76 -13.81 18.37 -1.16
C ALA A 76 -13.81 18.05 0.35
N GLU A 77 -14.95 17.70 0.94
CA GLU A 77 -15.05 17.36 2.36
C GLU A 77 -14.24 16.10 2.68
N SER A 78 -14.43 15.06 1.86
CA SER A 78 -13.69 13.81 1.95
C SER A 78 -12.19 14.02 1.75
N GLN A 79 -11.79 14.91 0.84
CA GLN A 79 -10.37 15.28 0.71
C GLN A 79 -9.83 15.95 1.97
N GLN A 80 -10.57 16.85 2.61
CA GLN A 80 -10.11 17.47 3.86
C GLN A 80 -10.02 16.46 5.01
N ALA A 81 -10.95 15.50 5.08
CA ALA A 81 -10.89 14.42 6.06
C ALA A 81 -9.62 13.58 5.89
N ARG A 82 -9.25 13.24 4.64
CA ARG A 82 -8.00 12.52 4.32
C ARG A 82 -6.76 13.33 4.67
N LEU A 83 -6.74 14.62 4.37
CA LEU A 83 -5.62 15.49 4.73
C LEU A 83 -5.43 15.54 6.25
N ALA A 84 -6.51 15.63 7.00
CA ALA A 84 -6.46 15.60 8.46
C ALA A 84 -5.92 14.25 8.97
N TYR A 85 -6.37 13.13 8.38
CA TYR A 85 -5.87 11.80 8.71
C TYR A 85 -4.36 11.69 8.46
N TRP A 86 -3.89 11.96 7.25
CA TRP A 86 -2.47 11.84 6.90
C TRP A 86 -1.57 12.84 7.63
N THR A 87 -2.09 14.02 7.97
CA THR A 87 -1.37 14.97 8.83
C THR A 87 -1.15 14.39 10.23
N ARG A 88 -2.18 13.75 10.82
CA ARG A 88 -2.03 13.03 12.09
C ARG A 88 -1.07 11.86 11.97
N THR A 89 -1.16 11.06 10.90
CA THR A 89 -0.23 9.94 10.65
C THR A 89 1.23 10.41 10.63
N LEU A 90 1.53 11.52 9.94
CA LEU A 90 2.88 12.11 9.94
C LEU A 90 3.31 12.56 11.33
N SER A 91 2.41 13.18 12.10
CA SER A 91 2.70 13.57 13.49
C SER A 91 2.96 12.36 14.38
N THR A 92 2.23 11.26 14.21
CA THR A 92 2.49 10.01 14.95
C THR A 92 3.84 9.42 14.56
N LEU A 93 4.19 9.46 13.27
CA LEU A 93 5.48 9.00 12.77
C LEU A 93 6.64 9.82 13.35
N ASP A 94 6.48 11.14 13.49
CA ASP A 94 7.47 12.04 14.12
C ASP A 94 7.72 11.70 15.60
N GLY A 95 6.75 11.09 16.28
CA GLY A 95 6.88 10.64 17.67
C GLY A 95 7.59 9.29 17.85
N ILE A 96 7.90 8.56 16.77
CA ILE A 96 8.63 7.30 16.84
C ILE A 96 10.15 7.60 16.85
N PRO A 97 10.91 7.17 17.87
CA PRO A 97 12.35 7.45 17.95
C PRO A 97 13.11 6.78 16.78
N PHE A 98 13.47 7.57 15.77
CA PHE A 98 14.08 7.05 14.55
C PHE A 98 15.40 6.30 14.82
N ASP A 99 16.19 6.75 15.79
CA ASP A 99 17.49 6.14 16.09
C ASP A 99 17.38 4.77 16.74
N GLU A 100 16.25 4.47 17.40
CA GLU A 100 15.93 3.16 17.99
C GLU A 100 15.38 2.15 16.96
N LEU A 101 15.11 2.59 15.72
CA LEU A 101 14.66 1.69 14.67
C LEU A 101 15.78 0.75 14.22
N SER A 102 15.43 -0.49 13.91
CA SER A 102 16.36 -1.38 13.21
C SER A 102 16.75 -0.82 11.84
N PRO A 103 17.89 -1.25 11.25
CA PRO A 103 18.34 -0.72 9.96
C PRO A 103 17.30 -0.84 8.84
N GLU A 104 16.53 -1.93 8.82
CA GLU A 104 15.44 -2.14 7.86
C GLU A 104 14.26 -1.20 8.14
N GLU A 105 13.85 -1.07 9.40
CA GLU A 105 12.74 -0.18 9.76
C GLU A 105 13.07 1.30 9.55
N LYS A 106 14.35 1.71 9.59
CA LYS A 106 14.76 3.05 9.17
C LYS A 106 14.43 3.31 7.69
N VAL A 107 14.62 2.33 6.83
CA VAL A 107 14.26 2.43 5.41
C VAL A 107 12.74 2.49 5.26
N ASN A 108 12.01 1.59 5.93
CA ASN A 108 10.54 1.57 5.90
C ASN A 108 9.95 2.90 6.39
N ALA A 109 10.49 3.50 7.46
CA ALA A 109 10.07 4.80 7.96
C ALA A 109 10.22 5.91 6.92
N GLN A 110 11.33 5.93 6.17
CA GLN A 110 11.58 6.94 5.15
C GLN A 110 10.63 6.79 3.96
N VAL A 111 10.42 5.55 3.47
CA VAL A 111 9.49 5.26 2.38
C VAL A 111 8.05 5.61 2.78
N PHE A 112 7.64 5.20 3.98
CA PHE A 112 6.32 5.50 4.52
C PHE A 112 6.11 7.02 4.64
N ARG A 113 7.06 7.74 5.25
CA ARG A 113 7.02 9.21 5.35
C ARG A 113 6.85 9.88 3.98
N ALA A 114 7.66 9.47 2.99
CA ALA A 114 7.60 10.04 1.65
C ALA A 114 6.21 9.83 1.01
N SER A 115 5.66 8.62 1.17
CA SER A 115 4.34 8.24 0.65
C SER A 115 3.21 9.06 1.28
N ILE A 116 3.15 9.14 2.60
CA ILE A 116 2.10 9.90 3.31
C ILE A 116 2.22 11.40 3.04
N ARG A 117 3.44 11.93 2.94
CA ARG A 117 3.66 13.33 2.58
C ARG A 117 3.18 13.64 1.17
N ALA A 118 3.44 12.76 0.21
CA ALA A 118 2.95 12.93 -1.17
C ALA A 118 1.42 12.98 -1.20
N LEU A 119 0.75 12.03 -0.53
CA LEU A 119 -0.71 11.98 -0.45
C LEU A 119 -1.33 13.20 0.22
N ALA A 120 -0.75 13.66 1.33
CA ALA A 120 -1.18 14.90 1.97
C ALA A 120 -0.97 16.13 1.06
N ASN A 121 0.15 16.17 0.34
CA ASN A 121 0.46 17.28 -0.57
C ASN A 121 -0.46 17.30 -1.80
N ASP A 122 -0.85 16.15 -2.35
CA ASP A 122 -1.83 16.07 -3.42
C ASP A 122 -3.13 16.79 -3.04
N ILE A 123 -3.59 16.63 -1.79
CA ILE A 123 -4.77 17.35 -1.30
C ILE A 123 -4.47 18.83 -1.07
N ARG A 124 -3.33 19.18 -0.46
CA ARG A 124 -2.94 20.59 -0.21
C ARG A 124 -2.87 21.39 -1.50
N PHE A 125 -2.36 20.80 -2.58
CA PHE A 125 -2.28 21.40 -3.91
C PHE A 125 -3.52 21.15 -4.77
N ARG A 126 -4.52 20.44 -4.22
CA ARG A 126 -5.82 20.13 -4.82
C ARG A 126 -5.67 19.48 -6.20
N THR A 127 -4.79 18.49 -6.31
CA THR A 127 -4.56 17.75 -7.56
C THR A 127 -5.81 16.98 -8.00
N TYR A 128 -6.71 16.65 -7.07
CA TYR A 128 -8.01 16.03 -7.33
C TYR A 128 -8.96 16.88 -8.20
N GLU A 129 -8.69 18.18 -8.37
CA GLU A 129 -9.44 19.06 -9.27
C GLU A 129 -9.07 18.85 -10.76
N THR A 130 -8.03 18.06 -11.04
CA THR A 130 -7.65 17.57 -12.37
C THR A 130 -7.64 16.04 -12.41
N PRO A 131 -8.81 15.38 -12.37
CA PRO A 131 -8.91 13.94 -12.15
C PRO A 131 -8.59 13.08 -13.38
N PHE A 132 -8.12 13.68 -14.47
CA PHE A 132 -7.75 12.95 -15.69
C PHE A 132 -6.65 13.68 -16.47
N ASN A 133 -5.98 12.94 -17.35
CA ASN A 133 -4.97 13.42 -18.30
C ASN A 133 -4.94 12.52 -19.55
N SER A 134 -3.87 12.59 -20.35
CA SER A 134 -3.70 11.83 -21.60
C SER A 134 -3.48 10.32 -21.44
N ASN A 135 -3.29 9.77 -20.23
CA ASN A 135 -3.15 8.33 -19.99
C ASN A 135 -3.88 7.79 -18.75
N THR A 136 -4.59 8.64 -18.00
CA THR A 136 -5.37 8.26 -16.81
C THR A 136 -6.69 9.02 -16.80
N PHE A 137 -7.80 8.32 -16.57
CA PHE A 137 -9.14 8.90 -16.62
C PHE A 137 -10.13 8.05 -15.84
N PHE A 138 -11.11 8.70 -15.20
CA PHE A 138 -12.00 8.03 -14.24
C PHE A 138 -13.21 7.34 -14.89
N TRP A 139 -13.55 7.65 -16.14
CA TRP A 139 -14.77 7.16 -16.80
C TRP A 139 -14.70 5.72 -17.31
N THR A 140 -13.62 5.01 -17.03
CA THR A 140 -13.50 3.55 -17.24
C THR A 140 -13.36 2.76 -15.96
N GLU A 141 -13.39 3.42 -14.80
CA GLU A 141 -13.20 2.78 -13.48
C GLU A 141 -14.38 1.89 -13.04
N PHE A 142 -15.45 1.83 -13.83
CA PHE A 142 -16.60 0.92 -13.64
C PHE A 142 -16.65 -0.21 -14.68
N THR A 143 -15.70 -0.27 -15.63
CA THR A 143 -15.66 -1.30 -16.66
C THR A 143 -14.96 -2.55 -16.13
N PRO A 144 -15.66 -3.68 -15.95
CA PRO A 144 -15.08 -4.86 -15.35
C PRO A 144 -14.11 -5.50 -16.35
N ARG A 145 -12.91 -5.83 -15.90
CA ARG A 145 -11.89 -6.48 -16.75
C ARG A 145 -12.12 -7.98 -16.95
N GLN A 146 -12.91 -8.58 -16.07
CA GLN A 146 -13.26 -9.99 -16.06
C GLN A 146 -14.64 -10.17 -15.41
N GLY A 147 -15.28 -11.31 -15.63
CA GLY A 147 -16.53 -11.66 -14.95
C GLY A 147 -16.34 -11.88 -13.45
N PHE A 148 -17.45 -11.91 -12.72
CA PHE A 148 -17.47 -12.15 -11.27
C PHE A 148 -17.76 -13.62 -10.94
N ALA A 149 -17.12 -14.15 -9.90
CA ALA A 149 -17.20 -15.56 -9.53
C ALA A 149 -18.47 -15.94 -8.74
N THR A 150 -19.15 -14.96 -8.12
CA THR A 150 -20.29 -15.21 -7.23
C THR A 150 -21.44 -14.26 -7.53
N ALA A 151 -22.67 -14.68 -7.21
CA ALA A 151 -23.86 -13.83 -7.31
C ALA A 151 -23.73 -12.55 -6.46
N ASP A 152 -23.10 -12.64 -5.28
CA ASP A 152 -22.89 -11.49 -4.41
C ASP A 152 -21.92 -10.46 -5.02
N ALA A 153 -20.89 -10.92 -5.73
CA ALA A 153 -19.98 -10.02 -6.45
C ALA A 153 -20.70 -9.30 -7.61
N TYR A 154 -21.63 -9.96 -8.31
CA TYR A 154 -22.50 -9.28 -9.28
C TYR A 154 -23.42 -8.25 -8.63
N ARG A 155 -24.00 -8.55 -7.45
CA ARG A 155 -24.85 -7.58 -6.73
C ARG A 155 -24.06 -6.35 -6.29
N ALA A 156 -22.86 -6.54 -5.73
CA ALA A 156 -21.97 -5.44 -5.37
C ALA A 156 -21.57 -4.60 -6.61
N TYR A 157 -21.35 -5.24 -7.76
CA TYR A 157 -21.09 -4.53 -9.00
C TYR A 157 -22.29 -3.72 -9.50
N LEU A 158 -23.52 -4.25 -9.40
CA LEU A 158 -24.73 -3.49 -9.71
C LEU A 158 -24.91 -2.28 -8.80
N ASP A 159 -24.67 -2.44 -7.49
CA ASP A 159 -24.68 -1.33 -6.53
C ASP A 159 -23.66 -0.25 -6.90
N ARG A 160 -22.46 -0.67 -7.35
CA ARG A 160 -21.42 0.26 -7.82
C ARG A 160 -21.84 0.99 -9.09
N LEU A 161 -22.52 0.32 -10.02
CA LEU A 161 -23.07 0.96 -11.22
C LEU A 161 -24.16 2.00 -10.88
N HIS A 162 -25.00 1.73 -9.89
CA HIS A 162 -25.98 2.70 -9.39
C HIS A 162 -25.32 3.95 -8.77
N ASP A 163 -24.06 3.83 -8.34
CA ASP A 163 -23.28 4.91 -7.73
C ASP A 163 -22.53 5.78 -8.75
N VAL A 164 -22.47 5.37 -10.03
CA VAL A 164 -21.79 6.09 -11.11
C VAL A 164 -22.25 7.55 -11.25
N PRO A 165 -23.57 7.88 -11.27
CA PRO A 165 -24.01 9.26 -11.41
C PRO A 165 -23.45 10.19 -10.32
N ARG A 166 -23.46 9.73 -9.06
CA ARG A 166 -22.90 10.47 -7.93
C ARG A 166 -21.40 10.68 -8.08
N TYR A 167 -20.65 9.62 -8.41
CA TYR A 167 -19.21 9.70 -8.60
C TYR A 167 -18.83 10.69 -9.71
N PHE A 168 -19.56 10.66 -10.83
CA PHE A 168 -19.35 11.60 -11.93
C PHE A 168 -19.68 13.04 -11.55
N GLU A 169 -20.77 13.29 -10.80
CA GLU A 169 -21.10 14.65 -10.32
C GLU A 169 -20.02 15.22 -9.39
N GLU A 170 -19.44 14.41 -8.50
CA GLU A 170 -18.31 14.84 -7.66
C GLU A 170 -17.07 15.16 -8.52
N GLN A 171 -16.76 14.35 -9.53
CA GLN A 171 -15.66 14.63 -10.46
C GLN A 171 -15.90 15.91 -11.28
N ILE A 172 -17.13 16.13 -11.77
CA ILE A 172 -17.52 17.35 -12.49
C ILE A 172 -17.37 18.58 -11.59
N THR A 173 -17.80 18.47 -10.33
CA THR A 173 -17.66 19.54 -9.33
C THR A 173 -16.19 19.90 -9.12
N ASN A 174 -15.32 18.90 -8.96
CA ASN A 174 -13.88 19.09 -8.82
C ASN A 174 -13.25 19.73 -10.07
N MET A 175 -13.60 19.27 -11.27
CA MET A 175 -13.10 19.84 -12.52
C MET A 175 -13.53 21.30 -12.71
N ARG A 176 -14.77 21.64 -12.33
CA ARG A 176 -15.25 23.04 -12.34
C ARG A 176 -14.47 23.92 -11.36
N ALA A 177 -14.16 23.40 -10.17
CA ALA A 177 -13.33 24.11 -9.21
C ALA A 177 -11.90 24.35 -9.74
N GLY A 178 -11.29 23.33 -10.36
CA GLY A 178 -9.98 23.44 -11.01
C GLY A 178 -9.96 24.49 -12.12
N LEU A 179 -10.96 24.44 -13.02
CA LEU A 179 -11.15 25.46 -14.07
C LEU A 179 -11.25 26.87 -13.49
N GLY A 180 -12.00 27.05 -12.39
CA GLY A 180 -12.17 28.35 -11.73
C GLY A 180 -10.86 28.99 -11.24
N ARG A 181 -9.82 28.19 -10.97
CA ARG A 181 -8.50 28.68 -10.57
C ARG A 181 -7.41 28.49 -11.63
N GLY A 182 -7.77 28.16 -12.87
CA GLY A 182 -6.82 27.93 -13.97
C GLY A 182 -5.99 26.65 -13.83
N PHE A 183 -6.40 25.71 -12.99
CA PHE A 183 -5.75 24.42 -12.81
C PHE A 183 -6.52 23.35 -13.58
N THR A 184 -6.17 23.16 -14.84
CA THR A 184 -6.82 22.20 -15.74
C THR A 184 -5.83 21.62 -16.73
N VAL A 185 -6.19 20.50 -17.36
CA VAL A 185 -5.39 19.90 -18.43
C VAL A 185 -5.42 20.76 -19.70
N PRO A 186 -4.30 20.87 -20.45
CA PRO A 186 -4.29 21.62 -21.70
C PRO A 186 -5.33 21.11 -22.69
N ARG A 187 -6.03 22.02 -23.39
CA ARG A 187 -7.07 21.66 -24.37
C ARG A 187 -6.59 20.64 -25.40
N VAL A 188 -5.37 20.82 -25.93
CA VAL A 188 -4.81 19.91 -26.95
C VAL A 188 -4.71 18.46 -26.45
N SER A 189 -4.51 18.26 -25.14
CA SER A 189 -4.38 16.94 -24.52
C SER A 189 -5.71 16.19 -24.37
N VAL A 190 -6.86 16.86 -24.56
CA VAL A 190 -8.19 16.28 -24.34
C VAL A 190 -9.06 16.21 -25.59
N ILE A 191 -8.63 16.80 -26.72
CA ILE A 191 -9.34 16.68 -27.99
C ILE A 191 -9.49 15.21 -28.37
N GLY A 192 -10.71 14.77 -28.64
CA GLY A 192 -11.04 13.39 -29.02
C GLY A 192 -11.13 12.41 -27.85
N ARG A 193 -10.88 12.85 -26.61
CA ARG A 193 -11.04 11.99 -25.41
C ARG A 193 -12.50 11.74 -25.07
N ASP A 194 -13.38 12.66 -25.43
CA ASP A 194 -14.83 12.51 -25.39
C ASP A 194 -15.28 11.21 -26.09
N ARG A 195 -14.68 10.84 -27.22
CA ARG A 195 -15.01 9.58 -27.92
C ARG A 195 -14.70 8.31 -27.12
N THR A 196 -13.83 8.38 -26.12
CA THR A 196 -13.46 7.19 -25.31
C THR A 196 -14.53 6.78 -24.31
N ILE A 197 -15.57 7.61 -24.11
CA ILE A 197 -16.72 7.29 -23.28
C ILE A 197 -17.87 6.67 -24.08
N GLU A 198 -17.84 6.80 -25.40
CA GLU A 198 -18.90 6.30 -26.28
C GLU A 198 -18.83 4.77 -26.37
N PRO A 199 -19.98 4.08 -26.42
CA PRO A 199 -20.00 2.65 -26.71
C PRO A 199 -19.35 2.38 -28.08
N THR A 200 -18.38 1.47 -28.11
CA THR A 200 -17.76 0.96 -29.35
C THR A 200 -18.62 -0.10 -30.00
#